data_AF-A0A376KJ67-F1
#
_entry.id   AF-A0A376KJ67-F1
#
_cell.length_a   1.000
_cell.length_b   1.000
_cell.length_c   1.000
_cell.angle_alpha   90.00
_cell.angle_beta   90.00
_cell.angle_gamma   90.00
#
_symmetry.space_group_name_H-M   'P 1'
#
loop_
_entity.id
_entity.type
_entity.pdbx_description
1 polymer ?
#
loop_
_entity_poly.entity_id
_entity_poly.type
_entity_poly.pdbx_seq_one_letter_code
_entity_poly.pdbx_strand_id
1 'polypeptide(L)' 'MAENPQQVLDFLTDLAKRARPQGEKELAQLRAFAKAEFGVDELQPWDIAYYSEKQKQHLYSISDEQAASVLPRKQSG' A
#
# COMPACT_ATOMS: atom_id res chain seq x y z
N MET A 1 14.39 -20.00 17.91
CA MET A 1 13.01 -20.01 18.45
C MET A 1 13.01 -19.12 19.69
N ALA A 2 11.94 -18.39 20.01
CA ALA A 2 11.94 -17.57 21.23
C ALA A 2 12.00 -18.49 22.46
N GLU A 3 12.96 -18.24 23.35
CA GLU A 3 13.27 -19.04 24.53
C GLU A 3 12.47 -18.57 25.76
N ASN A 4 11.93 -17.35 25.72
CA ASN A 4 11.06 -16.81 26.77
C ASN A 4 10.07 -15.75 26.22
N PRO A 5 9.00 -15.43 26.98
CA PRO A 5 8.01 -14.42 26.57
C PRO A 5 8.58 -13.01 26.34
N GLN A 6 9.64 -12.63 27.05
CA GLN A 6 10.25 -11.30 26.91
C GLN A 6 10.86 -11.10 25.52
N GLN A 7 11.55 -12.13 24.99
CA GLN A 7 12.11 -12.09 23.63
C GLN A 7 11.03 -11.90 22.56
N VAL A 8 9.83 -12.46 22.77
CA VAL A 8 8.69 -12.26 21.87
C VAL A 8 8.21 -10.81 21.94
N LEU A 9 8.08 -10.25 23.14
CA LEU A 9 7.65 -8.87 23.34
C LEU A 9 8.66 -7.86 22.77
N ASP A 10 9.95 -8.11 22.96
CA ASP A 10 11.03 -7.27 22.44
C ASP A 10 11.03 -7.29 20.91
N PHE A 11 10.85 -8.48 20.31
CA PHE A 11 10.72 -8.62 18.86
C PHE A 11 9.51 -7.87 18.30
N LEU A 12 8.32 -8.05 18.88
CA LEU A 12 7.11 -7.34 18.45
C LEU A 12 7.24 -5.82 18.61
N THR A 13 7.90 -5.38 19.68
CA THR A 13 8.15 -3.95 19.93
C THR A 13 9.11 -3.36 18.90
N ASP A 14 10.21 -4.05 18.59
CA ASP A 14 11.16 -3.61 17.56
C ASP A 14 10.50 -3.61 16.17
N LEU A 15 9.71 -4.64 15.86
CA LEU A 15 8.94 -4.70 14.63
C LEU A 15 7.97 -3.53 14.51
N ALA A 16 7.20 -3.24 15.56
CA ALA A 16 6.27 -2.11 15.57
C ALA A 16 6.99 -0.77 15.36
N LYS A 17 8.16 -0.57 15.99
CA LYS A 17 8.98 0.64 15.82
C LYS A 17 9.41 0.85 14.36
N ARG A 18 9.79 -0.24 13.67
CA ARG A 18 10.22 -0.19 12.28
C ARG A 18 9.05 -0.06 11.30
N ALA A 19 7.94 -0.74 11.57
CA ALA A 19 6.77 -0.77 10.68
C ALA A 19 5.94 0.51 10.76
N ARG A 20 5.84 1.14 11.94
CA ARG A 20 5.05 2.36 12.16
C ARG A 20 5.30 3.49 11.15
N PRO A 21 6.55 3.95 10.89
CA PRO A 21 6.77 5.04 9.94
C PRO A 21 6.34 4.70 8.52
N GLN A 22 6.39 3.41 8.13
CA GLN A 22 5.89 2.98 6.83
C GLN A 22 4.36 2.98 6.80
N GLY A 23 3.70 2.44 7.84
CA GLY A 23 2.24 2.46 7.94
C GLY A 23 1.65 3.88 7.98
N GLU A 24 2.32 4.82 8.63
CA GLU A 24 1.91 6.24 8.64
C GLU A 24 1.99 6.87 7.23
N LYS A 25 3.03 6.53 6.45
CA LYS A 25 3.15 6.98 5.05
C LYS A 25 2.07 6.37 4.16
N GLU A 26 1.84 5.07 4.27
CA GLU A 26 0.82 4.37 3.49
C GLU A 26 -0.58 4.91 3.80
N LEU A 27 -0.89 5.16 5.07
CA LEU A 27 -2.16 5.76 5.46
C LEU A 27 -2.31 7.20 4.92
N ALA A 28 -1.25 8.00 4.92
CA ALA A 28 -1.27 9.34 4.35
C ALA A 28 -1.50 9.31 2.83
N GLN A 29 -0.85 8.38 2.12
CA GLN A 29 -1.06 8.16 0.68
C GLN A 29 -2.50 7.72 0.39
N LEU A 30 -3.05 6.81 1.20
CA LEU A 30 -4.42 6.35 1.06
C LEU A 30 -5.44 7.47 1.28
N ARG A 31 -5.21 8.32 2.29
CA ARG A 31 -6.02 9.52 2.54
C ARG A 31 -5.97 10.49 1.35
N ALA A 32 -4.79 10.76 0.82
CA ALA A 32 -4.63 11.62 -0.34
C ALA A 32 -5.35 11.06 -1.57
N PHE A 33 -5.21 9.75 -1.82
CA PHE A 33 -5.91 9.06 -2.90
C PHE A 33 -7.44 9.12 -2.75
N ALA A 34 -7.96 8.78 -1.58
CA ALA A 34 -9.41 8.82 -1.31
C ALA A 34 -9.99 10.23 -1.48
N LYS A 35 -9.23 11.27 -1.08
CA LYS A 35 -9.61 12.65 -1.29
C LYS A 35 -9.58 13.06 -2.76
N ALA A 36 -8.52 12.71 -3.48
CA ALA A 36 -8.34 13.11 -4.88
C ALA A 36 -9.35 12.44 -5.82
N GLU A 37 -9.58 11.14 -5.65
CA GLU A 37 -10.40 10.34 -6.58
C GLU A 37 -11.89 10.29 -6.19
N PHE A 38 -12.19 10.39 -4.89
CA PHE A 38 -13.55 10.17 -4.37
C PHE A 38 -14.09 11.33 -3.53
N GLY A 39 -13.31 12.39 -3.30
CA GLY A 39 -13.73 13.54 -2.51
C GLY A 39 -13.92 13.25 -1.02
N VAL A 40 -13.30 12.18 -0.49
CA VAL A 40 -13.41 11.81 0.93
C VAL A 40 -12.46 12.68 1.75
N ASP A 41 -13.02 13.59 2.55
CA ASP A 41 -12.24 14.48 3.41
C ASP A 41 -11.63 13.77 4.63
N GLU A 42 -12.33 12.78 5.18
CA GLU A 42 -11.89 12.03 6.35
C GLU A 42 -11.99 10.52 6.12
N LEU A 43 -10.84 9.87 6.00
CA LEU A 43 -10.75 8.42 5.89
C LEU A 43 -10.93 7.78 7.27
N GLN A 44 -12.00 6.98 7.44
CA GLN A 44 -12.28 6.25 8.67
C GLN A 44 -11.60 4.87 8.67
N PRO A 45 -11.40 4.23 9.84
CA PRO A 45 -10.73 2.94 9.91
C PRO A 45 -11.38 1.82 9.08
N TRP A 46 -12.72 1.82 8.96
CA TRP A 46 -13.44 0.82 8.14
C TRP A 46 -13.31 1.09 6.63
N ASP A 47 -12.97 2.31 6.22
CA ASP A 47 -12.77 2.69 4.82
C ASP A 47 -11.43 2.20 4.26
N ILE A 48 -10.47 1.91 5.15
CA ILE A 48 -9.09 1.56 4.78
C ILE A 48 -9.06 0.37 3.82
N ALA A 49 -9.76 -0.71 4.13
CA ALA A 49 -9.75 -1.91 3.31
C ALA A 49 -10.34 -1.64 1.91
N TYR A 50 -11.43 -0.87 1.85
CA TYR A 50 -12.09 -0.53 0.60
C TYR A 50 -11.20 0.32 -0.32
N TYR A 51 -10.67 1.44 0.21
CA TYR A 51 -9.84 2.33 -0.61
C TYR A 51 -8.47 1.74 -0.92
N SER A 52 -7.93 0.85 -0.09
CA SER A 52 -6.65 0.18 -0.38
C SER A 52 -6.76 -0.68 -1.64
N GLU A 53 -7.86 -1.42 -1.79
CA GLU A 53 -8.11 -2.21 -3.01
C GLU A 53 -8.34 -1.30 -4.23
N LYS A 54 -9.05 -0.17 -4.06
CA LYS A 54 -9.23 0.81 -5.14
C LYS A 54 -7.91 1.45 -5.57
N GLN A 55 -7.07 1.84 -4.63
CA GLN A 55 -5.76 2.41 -4.88
C GLN A 55 -4.87 1.41 -5.62
N LYS A 56 -4.87 0.16 -5.17
CA LYS A 56 -4.14 -0.94 -5.81
C LYS A 56 -4.59 -1.15 -7.25
N GLN A 57 -5.90 -1.21 -7.50
CA GLN A 57 -6.46 -1.31 -8.85
C GLN A 57 -6.04 -0.12 -9.72
N HIS A 58 -6.15 1.11 -9.20
CA HIS A 58 -5.75 2.32 -9.92
C HIS A 58 -4.27 2.31 -10.31
N LEU A 59 -3.38 1.92 -9.39
CA LEU A 59 -1.93 1.81 -9.65
C LEU A 59 -1.61 0.73 -10.68
N TYR A 60 -2.28 -0.42 -10.62
CA TYR A 60 -2.06 -1.48 -11.61
C TYR A 60 -2.65 -1.16 -12.98
N SER A 61 -3.82 -0.52 -13.05
CA SER A 61 -4.38 -0.06 -14.33
C SER A 61 -3.45 0.93 -15.03
N ILE A 62 -2.83 1.85 -14.28
CA ILE A 62 -1.80 2.75 -14.81
C ILE A 62 -0.55 1.98 -15.21
N SER A 63 -0.14 0.97 -14.44
CA SER A 63 1.02 0.14 -14.76
C SER A 63 0.83 -0.67 -16.04
N ASP A 64 -0.38 -1.18 -16.30
CA ASP A 64 -0.68 -1.93 -17.53
C ASP A 64 -0.64 -1.02 -18.77
N GLU A 65 -1.14 0.22 -18.67
CA GLU A 65 -1.02 1.22 -19.74
C GLU A 65 0.46 1.60 -20.01
N GLN A 66 1.26 1.76 -18.96
CA GLN A 66 2.69 2.04 -19.10
C GLN A 66 3.48 0.84 -19.65
N ALA A 67 3.16 -0.38 -19.21
CA ALA A 67 3.80 -1.61 -19.70
C ALA A 67 3.53 -1.85 -21.19
N ALA A 68 2.32 -1.57 -21.66
CA ALA A 68 1.97 -1.65 -23.09
C ALA A 68 2.81 -0.70 -23.97
N SER A 69 3.24 0.44 -23.43
CA SER A 69 4.04 1.44 -24.15
C SER A 69 5.51 1.03 -24.34
N VAL A 70 6.04 0.15 -23.47
CA VAL A 70 7.47 -0.22 -23.43
C VAL A 70 7.77 -1.58 -24.08
N LEU A 71 6.75 -2.32 -24.55
CA LEU A 71 6.96 -3.58 -25.27
C LEU A 71 7.14 -3.33 -26.78
N PRO A 72 8.38 -3.31 -27.33
CA PRO A 72 8.56 -3.29 -28.76
C PRO A 72 7.98 -4.57 -29.34
N ARG A 73 6.96 -4.44 -30.20
CA ARG A 73 6.46 -5.55 -31.01
C ARG A 73 7.63 -6.12 -31.81
N LYS A 74 8.16 -7.27 -31.40
CA LYS A 74 8.91 -8.12 -32.33
C LYS A 74 7.88 -8.64 -33.33
N GLN A 75 7.71 -7.91 -34.43
CA GLN A 75 7.20 -8.48 -35.66
C GLN A 75 8.24 -9.53 -36.10
N SER A 76 7.96 -10.81 -35.82
CA SER A 76 8.63 -11.89 -36.52
C SER A 76 7.80 -12.14 -37.78
N GLY A 77 8.43 -11.90 -38.94
CA GLY A 77 7.90 -12.29 -40.24
C GLY A 77 7.96 -13.80 -40.46
#